data_AF-A0A7Y7CXW3-F1
#
_entry.id   AF-A0A7Y7CXW3-F1
#
_cell.length_a   1.000
_cell.length_b   1.000
_cell.length_c   1.000
_cell.angle_alpha   90.00
_cell.angle_beta   90.00
_cell.angle_gamma   90.00
#
_symmetry.space_group_name_H-M   'P 1'
#
loop_
_entity.id
_entity.type
_entity.pdbx_description
1 polymer ?
#
loop_
_entity_poly.entity_id
_entity_poly.type
_entity_poly.pdbx_seq_one_letter_code
_entity_poly.pdbx_strand_id
1 'polypeptide(L)'
;LGISMFLQQKLNPAPADPTQKMIFAWMPWVFMFMLGGFASGLVVYWIANNTITFSQQYLIMRSHGYKPDVFGNIKSSFKKKPKAEKE
;
A
#
# COMPACT_ATOMS: atom_id res chain seq x y z
N LEU A 1 -5.56 -6.18 -6.14
CA LEU A 1 -4.51 -6.89 -5.39
C LEU A 1 -3.26 -6.03 -5.24
N GLY A 2 -2.65 -5.59 -6.35
CA GLY A 2 -1.51 -4.67 -6.28
C GLY A 2 -1.84 -3.34 -5.59
N ILE A 3 -2.98 -2.72 -5.92
CA ILE A 3 -3.40 -1.45 -5.32
C ILE A 3 -3.67 -1.59 -3.80
N SER A 4 -4.33 -2.67 -3.38
CA SER A 4 -4.64 -2.93 -1.97
C SER A 4 -3.38 -3.21 -1.15
N MET A 5 -2.44 -4.00 -1.68
CA MET A 5 -1.16 -4.27 -1.03
C MET A 5 -0.26 -3.02 -0.98
N PHE A 6 -0.26 -2.21 -2.04
CA PHE A 6 0.47 -0.95 -2.09
C PHE A 6 -0.03 0.04 -1.01
N LEU A 7 -1.34 0.11 -0.78
CA LEU A 7 -1.91 0.94 0.28
C LEU A 7 -1.62 0.38 1.69
N GLN A 8 -1.64 -0.93 1.88
CA GLN A 8 -1.26 -1.56 3.16
C GLN A 8 0.21 -1.31 3.51
N GLN A 9 1.13 -1.40 2.54
CA GLN A 9 2.54 -1.10 2.78
C GLN A 9 2.80 0.35 3.21
N LYS A 10 1.93 1.29 2.82
CA LYS A 10 2.03 2.69 3.27
C LYS A 10 1.60 2.90 4.73
N LEU A 11 0.88 1.95 5.32
CA LEU A 11 0.53 1.97 6.75
C LEU A 11 1.62 1.34 7.62
N ASN A 12 2.46 0.47 7.06
CA ASN A 12 3.52 -0.21 7.79
C ASN A 12 4.85 0.58 7.69
N PRO A 13 5.64 0.68 8.78
CA PRO A 13 6.94 1.34 8.75
C PRO A 13 7.84 0.69 7.70
N ALA A 14 8.48 1.52 6.86
CA ALA A 14 9.33 1.03 5.79
C ALA A 14 10.60 0.37 6.37
N PRO A 15 11.06 -0.77 5.82
CA PRO A 15 12.29 -1.40 6.25
C PRO A 15 13.51 -0.49 6.01
N ALA A 16 14.46 -0.53 6.93
CA ALA A 16 15.59 0.40 6.98
C ALA A 16 16.60 0.23 5.84
N ASP A 17 16.65 -0.94 5.19
CA ASP A 17 17.58 -1.24 4.11
C ASP A 17 17.03 -0.77 2.73
N PRO A 18 17.79 0.04 1.97
CA PRO A 18 17.38 0.55 0.66
C PRO A 18 17.06 -0.56 -0.37
N THR A 19 17.74 -1.70 -0.29
CA THR A 19 17.49 -2.86 -1.17
C THR A 19 16.13 -3.48 -0.87
N GLN A 20 15.83 -3.65 0.41
CA GLN A 20 14.55 -4.19 0.87
C GLN A 20 13.40 -3.26 0.48
N LYS A 21 13.55 -1.95 0.66
CA LYS A 21 12.56 -0.94 0.23
C LYS A 21 12.24 -1.03 -1.27
N MET A 22 13.26 -1.22 -2.11
CA MET A 22 13.07 -1.38 -3.55
C MET A 22 12.25 -2.64 -3.86
N ILE A 23 12.56 -3.77 -3.23
CA ILE A 23 11.81 -5.02 -3.39
C ILE A 23 10.34 -4.85 -2.96
N PHE A 24 10.08 -4.26 -1.78
CA PHE A 24 8.71 -4.04 -1.29
C PHE A 24 7.90 -3.13 -2.21
N ALA A 25 8.51 -2.10 -2.81
CA ALA A 25 7.83 -1.19 -3.73
C ALA A 25 7.35 -1.87 -5.03
N TRP A 26 8.09 -2.86 -5.53
CA TRP A 26 7.76 -3.60 -6.75
C TRP A 26 6.85 -4.81 -6.50
N MET A 27 6.92 -5.39 -5.30
CA MET A 27 6.17 -6.60 -4.92
C MET A 27 4.67 -6.55 -5.27
N PRO A 28 3.89 -5.49 -4.98
CA PRO A 28 2.46 -5.45 -5.31
C PRO A 28 2.18 -5.52 -6.81
N TRP A 29 3.05 -4.95 -7.64
CA TRP A 29 2.92 -4.94 -9.09
C TRP A 29 3.26 -6.30 -9.69
N VAL A 30 4.36 -6.91 -9.21
CA VAL A 30 4.74 -8.27 -9.58
C VAL A 30 3.61 -9.25 -9.26
N PHE A 31 3.04 -9.20 -8.05
CA PHE A 31 1.91 -10.05 -7.68
C PHE A 31 0.65 -9.76 -8.51
N MET A 32 0.40 -8.51 -8.90
CA MET A 32 -0.76 -8.16 -9.73
C MET A 32 -0.68 -8.78 -11.13
N PHE A 33 0.48 -8.70 -11.78
CA PHE A 33 0.66 -9.27 -13.12
C PHE A 33 0.86 -10.80 -13.10
N MET A 34 1.55 -11.32 -12.08
CA MET A 34 1.74 -12.77 -11.90
C MET A 34 0.42 -13.49 -11.62
N LEU A 35 -0.47 -12.92 -10.80
CA LEU A 35 -1.78 -13.50 -10.50
C LEU A 35 -2.85 -13.17 -11.56
N GLY A 36 -2.57 -12.27 -12.51
CA GLY A 36 -3.49 -11.88 -13.56
C GLY A 36 -3.86 -13.01 -14.54
N GLY A 37 -3.00 -14.03 -14.66
CA GLY A 37 -3.27 -15.23 -15.46
C GLY A 37 -4.04 -16.33 -14.72
N PHE A 38 -4.31 -16.16 -13.42
CA PHE A 38 -5.05 -17.14 -12.62
C PHE A 38 -6.56 -16.86 -12.69
N ALA A 39 -7.37 -17.86 -12.33
CA ALA A 39 -8.82 -17.76 -12.33
C ALA A 39 -9.30 -16.49 -11.60
N SER A 40 -10.18 -15.72 -12.26
CA SER A 40 -10.63 -14.41 -11.77
C SER A 40 -11.28 -14.48 -10.39
N GLY A 41 -11.96 -15.59 -10.06
CA GLY A 41 -12.53 -15.83 -8.73
C GLY A 41 -11.50 -15.82 -7.60
N LEU A 42 -10.31 -16.39 -7.83
CA LEU A 42 -9.22 -16.39 -6.85
C LEU A 42 -8.69 -14.96 -6.62
N VAL A 43 -8.55 -14.19 -7.71
CA VAL A 43 -8.09 -12.79 -7.68
C VAL A 43 -9.10 -11.91 -6.94
N VAL A 44 -10.40 -12.06 -7.23
CA VAL A 44 -11.47 -11.32 -6.57
C VAL A 44 -11.57 -11.67 -5.09
N TYR A 45 -11.46 -12.96 -4.72
CA TYR A 45 -11.40 -13.40 -3.33
C TYR A 45 -10.23 -12.73 -2.58
N TRP A 46 -9.05 -12.71 -3.18
CA TRP A 46 -7.88 -12.05 -2.61
C TRP A 46 -8.05 -10.53 -2.46
N ILE A 47 -8.70 -9.86 -3.43
CA ILE A 47 -9.00 -8.43 -3.32
C ILE A 47 -9.96 -8.17 -2.16
N ALA A 48 -11.06 -8.91 -2.11
CA ALA A 48 -12.07 -8.76 -1.07
C ALA A 48 -11.48 -8.99 0.32
N ASN A 49 -10.69 -10.06 0.48
CA ASN A 49 -10.02 -10.36 1.75
C ASN A 49 -9.06 -9.24 2.17
N ASN A 50 -8.17 -8.78 1.28
CA ASN A 50 -7.24 -7.69 1.59
C ASN A 50 -7.94 -6.37 1.94
N THR A 51 -9.07 -6.07 1.29
CA THR A 51 -9.88 -4.89 1.62
C THR A 51 -10.48 -4.98 3.02
N ILE A 52 -10.98 -6.15 3.41
CA ILE A 52 -11.51 -6.39 4.77
C ILE A 52 -10.39 -6.27 5.80
N THR A 53 -9.26 -6.94 5.58
CA THR A 53 -8.09 -6.88 6.49
C THR A 53 -7.57 -5.45 6.65
N PHE A 54 -7.46 -4.69 5.56
CA PHE A 54 -7.08 -3.28 5.61
C PHE A 54 -8.06 -2.45 6.45
N SER A 55 -9.36 -2.65 6.25
CA SER A 55 -10.41 -1.94 6.98
C SER A 55 -10.36 -2.26 8.47
N GLN A 56 -10.16 -3.53 8.83
CA GLN A 56 -9.96 -3.95 10.22
C GLN A 56 -8.71 -3.30 10.84
N GLN A 57 -7.57 -3.36 10.14
CA GLN A 57 -6.32 -2.79 10.63
C GLN A 57 -6.43 -1.26 10.80
N TYR A 58 -7.07 -0.57 9.85
CA TYR A 58 -7.36 0.85 9.94
C TYR A 58 -8.23 1.21 11.15
N LEU A 59 -9.29 0.42 11.41
CA LEU A 59 -10.17 0.62 12.56
C LEU A 59 -9.43 0.39 13.89
N ILE A 60 -8.57 -0.62 13.98
CA ILE A 60 -7.75 -0.91 15.17
C ILE A 60 -6.74 0.22 15.43
N MET A 61 -6.04 0.69 14.39
CA MET A 61 -5.12 1.83 14.54
C MET A 61 -5.86 3.09 15.00
N ARG A 62 -7.06 3.32 14.48
CA ARG A 62 -7.93 4.43 14.87
C ARG A 62 -8.43 4.31 16.32
N SER A 63 -8.76 3.10 16.79
CA SER A 63 -9.22 2.90 18.17
C SER A 63 -8.08 3.00 19.19
N HIS A 64 -6.84 2.69 18.81
CA HIS A 64 -5.64 2.84 19.64
C HIS A 64 -5.10 4.28 19.71
N GLY A 65 -5.86 5.29 19.27
CA GLY A 65 -5.51 6.72 19.40
C GLY A 65 -4.48 7.23 18.39
N TYR A 66 -3.96 6.36 17.51
CA TYR A 66 -3.29 6.82 16.30
C TYR A 66 -4.37 7.41 15.39
N LYS A 67 -4.22 8.67 14.98
CA LYS A 67 -4.93 9.19 13.81
C LYS A 67 -4.02 8.89 12.62
N PRO A 68 -4.06 7.69 12.00
CA PRO A 68 -3.35 7.51 10.75
C PRO A 68 -4.01 8.49 9.79
N ASP A 69 -3.28 9.53 9.42
CA ASP A 69 -3.73 10.56 8.50
C ASP A 69 -3.71 9.98 7.08
N VAL A 70 -4.53 8.95 6.85
CA VAL A 70 -4.58 8.16 5.61
C VAL A 70 -5.03 9.06 4.47
N PHE A 71 -5.97 9.97 4.75
CA PHE A 71 -6.40 10.99 3.79
C PHE A 71 -5.37 12.12 3.61
N GLY A 72 -4.63 12.50 4.66
CA GLY A 72 -3.53 13.48 4.56
C GLY A 72 -2.34 12.98 3.72
N ASN A 73 -1.92 11.73 3.90
CA ASN A 73 -0.81 11.13 3.15
C ASN A 73 -1.15 10.84 1.67
N ILE A 74 -2.41 10.51 1.37
CA ILE A 74 -2.88 10.37 -0.01
C ILE A 74 -2.90 11.75 -0.70
N LYS A 75 -3.43 12.79 -0.03
CA LYS A 75 -3.48 14.15 -0.57
C LYS A 75 -2.09 14.80 -0.72
N SER A 76 -1.14 14.49 0.16
CA SER A 76 0.25 14.95 0.03
C SER A 76 1.00 14.25 -1.10
N SER A 77 0.71 12.96 -1.35
CA SER A 77 1.29 12.22 -2.48
C SER A 77 0.82 12.73 -3.85
N PHE A 78 -0.38 13.32 -3.93
CA PHE A 78 -0.89 13.97 -5.15
C PHE A 78 -0.45 15.44 -5.31
N LYS A 79 0.00 16.11 -4.23
CA LYS A 79 0.67 17.42 -4.33
C LYS A 79 2.13 17.21 -4.74
N LYS A 80 2.37 17.23 -6.06
CA LYS A 80 3.66 17.47 -6.71
C LYS A 80 4.59 18.31 -5.80
N LYS A 81 5.73 17.75 -5.37
CA LYS A 81 6.88 18.59 -5.00
C LYS A 81 7.37 19.26 -6.29
N PRO A 82 7.52 20.60 -6.35
CA PRO A 82 8.30 21.22 -7.40
C PRO A 82 9.72 20.67 -7.32
N LYS A 83 10.30 20.43 -8.48
CA LYS A 83 11.66 19.96 -8.72
C LYS A 83 12.62 20.81 -7.87
N ALA A 84 13.15 20.26 -6.78
CA ALA A 84 14.21 20.92 -6.03
C ALA A 84 15.51 20.74 -6.82
N GLU A 85 16.04 21.90 -7.16
CA GLU A 85 17.18 22.21 -7.97
C GLU A 85 18.47 21.58 -7.42
N LYS A 86 19.37 21.24 -8.36
CA LYS A 86 20.72 20.77 -8.08
C LYS A 86 21.52 21.90 -7.43
N GLU A 87 22.18 21.63 -6.32
CA GLU A 87 23.51 22.17 -5.96
C GLU A 87 24.32 21.08 -5.28
#